data_AF-A0A2D6NGT4-F1
#
_entry.id   AF-A0A2D6NGT4-F1
#
_cell.length_a   1.000
_cell.length_b   1.000
_cell.length_c   1.000
_cell.angle_alpha   90.00
_cell.angle_beta   90.00
_cell.angle_gamma   90.00
#
_symmetry.space_group_name_H-M   'P 1'
#
loop_
_entity.id
_entity.type
_entity.pdbx_description
1 polymer ?
#
loop_
_entity_poly.entity_id
_entity_poly.type
_entity_poly.pdbx_seq_one_letter_code
_entity_poly.pdbx_strand_id
1 'polypeptide(L)'
;MVRKTLKSVDVLSLANVMGLLYLVLGFLYGILLLLDNYVNLAIWDFTVLPIAIISLGLSGWVGGILCGWIYNIVASRIGGVKFNLN
;
A
#
# COMPACT_ATOMS: atom_id res chain seq x y z
N MET A 1 15.17 -30.39 3.19
CA MET A 1 14.73 -29.05 3.66
C MET A 1 15.24 -28.01 2.67
N VAL A 2 14.38 -27.48 1.79
CA VAL A 2 14.80 -26.57 0.71
C VAL A 2 14.83 -25.14 1.26
N ARG A 3 16.03 -24.56 1.39
CA ARG A 3 16.18 -23.14 1.78
C ARG A 3 16.01 -22.27 0.54
N LYS A 4 14.91 -21.53 0.44
CA LYS A 4 14.72 -20.52 -0.61
C LYS A 4 15.08 -19.14 -0.05
N THR A 5 15.76 -18.29 -0.82
CA THR A 5 16.15 -16.94 -0.40
C THR A 5 15.56 -15.89 -1.32
N LEU A 6 14.83 -14.91 -0.79
CA LEU A 6 14.36 -13.75 -1.54
C LEU A 6 15.48 -12.71 -1.64
N LYS A 7 16.31 -12.79 -2.68
CA LYS A 7 17.43 -11.85 -2.90
C LYS A 7 16.98 -10.49 -3.45
N SER A 8 15.88 -10.46 -4.19
CA SER A 8 15.31 -9.26 -4.78
C SER A 8 13.80 -9.39 -4.84
N VAL A 9 13.11 -8.26 -4.70
CA VAL A 9 11.67 -8.13 -4.89
C VAL A 9 11.45 -7.25 -6.10
N ASP A 10 10.51 -7.64 -6.97
CA ASP A 10 10.09 -6.79 -8.06
C ASP A 10 9.31 -5.59 -7.50
N VAL A 11 9.90 -4.41 -7.66
CA VAL A 11 9.41 -3.16 -7.07
C VAL A 11 8.06 -2.78 -7.66
N LEU A 12 7.85 -3.03 -8.96
CA LEU A 12 6.60 -2.69 -9.63
C LEU A 12 5.46 -3.59 -9.15
N SER A 13 5.70 -4.89 -9.04
CA SER A 13 4.74 -5.83 -8.47
C SER A 13 4.37 -5.47 -7.03
N LEU A 14 5.36 -5.12 -6.19
CA LEU A 14 5.11 -4.70 -4.81
C LEU A 14 4.30 -3.40 -4.74
N ALA A 15 4.63 -2.42 -5.59
CA ALA A 15 3.92 -1.15 -5.69
C ALA A 15 2.45 -1.35 -6.06
N ASN A 16 2.18 -2.21 -7.06
CA ASN A 16 0.81 -2.52 -7.47
C ASN A 16 0.01 -3.19 -6.36
N VAL A 17 0.61 -4.14 -5.62
CA VAL A 17 -0.06 -4.81 -4.49
C VAL A 17 -0.33 -3.83 -3.34
N MET A 18 0.66 -3.00 -2.96
CA MET A 18 0.48 -2.00 -1.90
C MET A 18 -0.50 -0.90 -2.31
N GLY A 19 -0.45 -0.43 -3.55
CA GLY A 19 -1.38 0.54 -4.11
C GLY A 19 -2.81 0.02 -4.09
N LEU A 20 -3.04 -1.23 -4.52
CA LEU A 20 -4.36 -1.86 -4.45
C LEU A 20 -4.85 -1.99 -2.99
N LEU A 21 -3.99 -2.43 -2.08
CA LEU A 21 -4.32 -2.60 -0.67
C LEU A 21 -4.75 -1.27 -0.04
N TYR A 22 -4.01 -0.19 -0.32
CA TYR A 22 -4.33 1.15 0.17
C TYR A 22 -5.52 1.78 -0.55
N LEU A 23 -5.80 1.40 -1.80
CA LEU A 23 -7.00 1.83 -2.51
C LEU A 23 -8.25 1.26 -1.83
N VAL A 24 -8.24 -0.02 -1.45
CA VAL A 24 -9.33 -0.64 -0.68
C VAL A 24 -9.49 0.02 0.69
N LEU A 25 -8.38 0.29 1.39
CA LEU A 25 -8.42 1.03 2.65
C LEU A 25 -8.93 2.46 2.46
N GLY A 26 -8.58 3.12 1.36
CA GLY A 26 -9.07 4.45 1.02
C GLY A 26 -10.55 4.50 0.72
N PHE A 27 -11.11 3.43 0.15
CA PHE A 27 -12.56 3.28 0.01
C PHE A 27 -13.25 3.17 1.39
N LEU A 28 -12.74 2.31 2.28
CA LEU A 28 -13.28 2.18 3.64
C LEU A 28 -13.18 3.50 4.41
N TYR A 29 -12.02 4.15 4.36
CA TYR A 29 -11.78 5.44 5.01
C TYR A 29 -12.67 6.55 4.43
N GLY A 30 -12.83 6.60 3.10
CA GLY A 30 -13.69 7.56 2.44
C GLY A 30 -15.17 7.40 2.83
N ILE A 31 -15.65 6.18 3.05
CA ILE A 31 -17.00 5.94 3.58
C ILE A 31 -17.16 6.51 5.00
N LEU A 32 -16.16 6.30 5.87
CA LEU A 32 -16.18 6.85 7.22
C LEU A 32 -16.18 8.39 7.22
N LEU A 33 -15.38 9.01 6.34
CA LEU A 33 -15.37 10.46 6.16
C LEU A 33 -16.71 10.98 5.63
N LEU A 34 -17.34 10.28 4.69
CA LEU A 34 -18.68 10.65 4.25
C LEU A 34 -19.64 10.65 5.43
N LEU A 35 -19.71 9.55 6.21
CA LEU A 35 -20.57 9.43 7.39
C LEU A 35 -20.37 10.56 8.41
N ASP A 36 -19.13 10.98 8.66
CA ASP A 36 -18.82 12.10 9.55
C ASP A 36 -19.36 13.45 9.03
N ASN A 37 -19.26 13.68 7.71
CA ASN A 37 -19.84 14.87 7.08
C ASN A 37 -21.38 14.89 7.15
N TYR A 38 -22.05 13.73 7.07
CA TYR A 38 -23.51 13.63 7.25
C TYR A 38 -23.96 14.09 8.65
N VAL A 39 -23.19 13.77 9.69
CA VAL A 39 -23.52 14.14 11.07
C VAL A 39 -23.32 15.65 11.31
N ASN A 40 -22.35 16.27 10.63
CA ASN A 40 -21.97 17.67 10.85
C ASN A 40 -22.73 18.70 9.99
N LEU A 41 -23.73 18.29 9.18
CA LEU A 41 -24.58 19.17 8.35
C LEU A 41 -23.84 20.13 7.41
N ALA A 42 -22.54 19.92 7.20
CA ALA A 42 -21.74 20.66 6.24
C ALA A 42 -21.92 20.03 4.86
N ILE A 43 -22.25 20.88 3.88
CA ILE A 43 -22.28 20.69 2.42
C ILE A 43 -21.90 19.28 1.95
N TRP A 44 -22.82 18.65 1.22
CA TRP A 44 -22.68 17.33 0.61
C TRP A 44 -21.55 17.30 -0.44
N ASP A 45 -20.32 17.19 0.03
CA ASP A 45 -19.16 17.09 -0.83
C ASP A 45 -18.91 15.61 -1.19
N PHE A 46 -19.59 15.17 -2.24
CA PHE A 46 -19.39 13.84 -2.80
C PHE A 46 -17.99 13.64 -3.40
N THR A 47 -17.15 14.67 -3.50
CA THR A 47 -15.77 14.55 -3.98
C THR A 47 -14.82 13.94 -2.96
N VAL A 48 -15.19 13.94 -1.67
CA VAL A 48 -14.34 13.42 -0.57
C VAL A 48 -13.99 11.94 -0.76
N LEU A 49 -14.96 11.12 -1.20
CA LEU A 49 -14.76 9.69 -1.42
C LEU A 49 -13.75 9.38 -2.55
N PRO A 50 -13.93 9.86 -3.79
CA PRO A 50 -12.94 9.62 -4.85
C PRO A 50 -11.56 10.20 -4.51
N ILE A 51 -11.50 11.36 -3.84
CA ILE A 51 -10.22 11.93 -3.38
C ILE A 51 -9.53 11.02 -2.37
N ALA A 52 -10.25 10.50 -1.37
CA ALA A 52 -9.69 9.58 -0.38
C ALA A 52 -9.17 8.28 -1.00
N ILE A 53 -9.93 7.69 -1.93
CA ILE A 53 -9.55 6.45 -2.63
C ILE A 53 -8.26 6.67 -3.44
N ILE A 54 -8.23 7.72 -4.26
CA ILE A 54 -7.11 7.98 -5.17
C ILE A 54 -5.86 8.40 -4.37
N SER A 55 -6.00 9.29 -3.39
CA SER A 55 -4.87 9.76 -2.59
C SER A 55 -4.23 8.63 -1.79
N LEU A 56 -5.02 7.81 -1.10
CA LEU A 56 -4.49 6.69 -0.33
C LEU A 56 -3.93 5.60 -1.25
N GLY A 57 -4.61 5.24 -2.34
CA GLY A 57 -4.10 4.29 -3.33
C GLY A 57 -2.75 4.71 -3.93
N LEU A 58 -2.61 5.98 -4.32
CA LEU A 58 -1.33 6.52 -4.83
C LEU A 58 -0.26 6.54 -3.73
N SER A 59 -0.60 6.92 -2.50
CA SER A 59 0.34 6.92 -1.39
C SER A 59 0.86 5.51 -1.08
N GLY A 60 -0.01 4.49 -1.13
CA GLY A 60 0.37 3.09 -0.96
C GLY A 60 1.22 2.57 -2.12
N TRP A 61 0.93 3.00 -3.34
CA TRP A 61 1.73 2.65 -4.52
C TRP A 61 3.15 3.21 -4.40
N VAL A 62 3.29 4.51 -4.10
CA VAL A 62 4.59 5.17 -3.88
C VAL A 62 5.32 4.54 -2.69
N GLY A 63 4.61 4.28 -1.59
CA GLY A 63 5.16 3.58 -0.42
C GLY A 63 5.68 2.18 -0.77
N GLY A 64 4.95 1.44 -1.61
CA GLY A 64 5.38 0.15 -2.12
C GLY A 64 6.66 0.22 -2.96
N ILE A 65 6.80 1.25 -3.79
CA ILE A 65 8.05 1.51 -4.54
C ILE A 65 9.22 1.73 -3.58
N LEU A 66 9.03 2.64 -2.61
CA LEU A 66 10.07 2.98 -1.65
C LEU A 66 10.47 1.75 -0.81
N CYS A 67 9.51 0.99 -0.32
CA CYS A 67 9.76 -0.24 0.43
C CYS A 67 10.51 -1.28 -0.42
N GLY A 68 10.12 -1.49 -1.67
CA GLY A 68 10.78 -2.44 -2.56
C GLY A 68 12.22 -2.03 -2.88
N TRP A 69 12.44 -0.73 -3.11
CA TRP A 69 13.77 -0.18 -3.36
C TRP A 69 14.69 -0.30 -2.14
N ILE A 70 14.19 0.08 -0.95
CA ILE A 70 14.91 -0.07 0.32
C ILE A 70 15.24 -1.54 0.57
N TYR A 71 14.28 -2.45 0.37
CA TYR A 71 14.50 -3.88 0.53
C TYR A 71 15.62 -4.37 -0.38
N ASN A 72 15.61 -4.01 -1.66
CA ASN A 72 16.63 -4.45 -2.62
C ASN A 72 18.03 -3.91 -2.25
N ILE A 73 18.12 -2.65 -1.79
CA ILE A 73 19.38 -2.08 -1.29
C ILE A 73 19.89 -2.87 -0.07
N VAL A 74 19.05 -3.09 0.93
CA VAL A 74 19.44 -3.78 2.17
C VAL A 74 19.79 -5.25 1.89
N ALA A 75 18.98 -5.93 1.09
CA ALA A 75 19.19 -7.33 0.71
C ALA A 75 20.50 -7.54 -0.07
N SER A 76 20.93 -6.56 -0.87
CA SER A 76 22.22 -6.60 -1.57
C SER A 76 23.43 -6.58 -0.63
N ARG A 77 23.28 -5.99 0.57
CA ARG A 77 24.38 -5.81 1.54
C ARG A 77 24.42 -6.89 2.62
N ILE A 78 23.26 -7.28 3.13
CA ILE A 78 23.15 -8.15 4.32
C ILE A 78 22.73 -9.58 3.93
N GLY A 79 22.31 -9.78 2.68
CA GLY A 79 21.67 -11.01 2.23
C GLY A 79 20.16 -10.96 2.46
N GLY A 80 19.40 -11.42 1.47
CA GLY A 80 17.94 -11.40 1.50
C GLY A 80 17.29 -12.37 2.50
N VAL A 81 15.97 -12.26 2.64
CA VAL A 81 15.20 -13.07 3.60
C VAL A 81 15.25 -14.56 3.22
N LYS A 82 15.58 -15.41 4.20
CA LYS A 82 15.63 -16.87 4.04
C LYS A 82 14.32 -17.49 4.48
N PHE A 83 13.72 -18.30 3.64
CA PHE A 83 12.51 -19.05 3.93
C PHE A 83 12.86 -20.52 4.15
N ASN A 84 12.42 -21.04 5.30
CA ASN A 84 12.38 -22.47 5.57
C ASN A 84 10.96 -22.95 5.28
N LEU A 85 10.75 -23.45 4.07
CA LEU A 85 9.52 -24.15 3.71
C LEU A 85 9.73 -25.63 4.07
N ASN A 86 8.94 -26.11 5.03
CA ASN A 86 8.86 -27.53 5.38
C ASN A 86 8.18 -28.33 4.28
#